data_AF-A0A2S8AFG5-F1
#
_entry.id   AF-A0A2S8AFG5-F1
#
_cell.length_a   1.000
_cell.length_b   1.000
_cell.length_c   1.000
_cell.angle_alpha   90.00
_cell.angle_beta   90.00
_cell.angle_gamma   90.00
#
_symmetry.space_group_name_H-M   'P 1'
#
loop_
_entity.id
_entity.type
_entity.pdbx_description
1 polymer ?
#
loop_
_entity_poly.entity_id
_entity_poly.type
_entity_poly.pdbx_seq_one_letter_code
_entity_poly.pdbx_strand_id
1 'polypeptide(L)'
;MKSNIEIVELLKSILEKGYPSREKLIKDFQDEVWNDDSIQDEVLNEILSELAYDLDFYEPNKEWRKEDQSYYGDDRLEEVIKKAIRKLQEQSLQ
;
A
#
# COMPACT_ATOMS: atom_id res chain seq x y z
N MET A 1 10.35 9.54 8.49
CA MET A 1 9.19 9.95 7.68
C MET A 1 9.58 10.38 6.27
N LYS A 2 9.21 9.55 5.28
CA LYS A 2 9.14 9.98 3.88
C LYS A 2 8.07 11.06 3.72
N SER A 3 8.29 12.01 2.82
CA SER A 3 7.27 12.97 2.43
C SER A 3 6.10 12.27 1.70
N ASN A 4 4.93 12.90 1.68
CA ASN A 4 3.77 12.41 0.90
C ASN A 4 4.13 12.13 -0.57
N ILE A 5 5.07 12.88 -1.14
CA ILE A 5 5.57 12.69 -2.50
C ILE A 5 6.30 11.35 -2.62
N GLU A 6 7.25 11.09 -1.74
CA GLU A 6 8.04 9.85 -1.74
C GLU A 6 7.16 8.61 -1.49
N ILE A 7 6.14 8.73 -0.63
CA ILE A 7 5.15 7.67 -0.42
C ILE A 7 4.38 7.40 -1.71
N VAL A 8 3.87 8.44 -2.38
CA VAL A 8 3.13 8.29 -3.64
C VAL A 8 4.02 7.68 -4.73
N GLU A 9 5.31 8.03 -4.80
CA GLU A 9 6.26 7.42 -5.74
C GLU A 9 6.51 5.94 -5.46
N LEU A 10 6.61 5.56 -4.19
CA LEU A 10 6.70 4.16 -3.78
C LEU A 10 5.44 3.38 -4.19
N LEU A 11 4.26 3.93 -3.92
CA LEU A 11 2.97 3.33 -4.30
C LEU A 11 2.83 3.15 -5.81
N LYS A 12 3.26 4.13 -6.61
CA LYS A 12 3.33 3.98 -8.08
C LYS A 12 4.31 2.90 -8.50
N SER A 13 5.46 2.80 -7.85
CA SER A 13 6.44 1.76 -8.13
C SER A 13 5.87 0.35 -7.90
N ILE A 14 5.03 0.16 -6.87
CA ILE A 14 4.34 -1.13 -6.63
C ILE A 14 3.47 -1.51 -7.85
N LEU A 15 2.78 -0.55 -8.47
CA LEU A 15 1.95 -0.80 -9.65
C LEU A 15 2.78 -1.16 -10.89
N GLU A 16 3.92 -0.50 -11.08
CA GLU A 16 4.78 -0.71 -12.26
C GLU A 16 5.58 -2.02 -12.23
N LYS A 17 5.89 -2.54 -11.04
CA LYS A 17 6.67 -3.79 -10.92
C LYS A 17 5.76 -5.00 -10.89
N GLY A 18 6.23 -6.12 -11.43
CA GLY A 18 5.61 -7.44 -11.24
C GLY A 18 6.21 -8.22 -10.07
N TYR A 19 5.69 -9.42 -9.84
CA TYR A 19 6.29 -10.39 -8.91
C TYR A 19 7.72 -10.78 -9.35
N PRO A 20 8.70 -10.96 -8.43
CA PRO A 20 8.62 -10.82 -6.96
C PRO A 20 8.91 -9.41 -6.45
N SER A 21 9.37 -8.50 -7.30
CA SER A 21 9.76 -7.14 -6.90
C SER A 21 8.62 -6.36 -6.25
N ARG A 22 7.39 -6.56 -6.74
CA ARG A 22 6.18 -5.95 -6.17
C ARG A 22 5.94 -6.37 -4.72
N GLU A 23 6.01 -7.67 -4.45
CA GLU A 23 5.82 -8.23 -3.10
C GLU A 23 6.85 -7.64 -2.12
N LYS A 24 8.11 -7.54 -2.56
CA LYS A 24 9.15 -6.88 -1.78
C LYS A 24 8.81 -5.42 -1.49
N LEU A 25 8.38 -4.65 -2.49
CA LEU A 25 8.01 -3.23 -2.30
C LEU A 25 6.82 -3.05 -1.36
N ILE A 26 5.82 -3.96 -1.43
CA ILE A 26 4.69 -3.98 -0.51
C ILE A 26 5.18 -4.20 0.92
N LYS A 27 6.04 -5.20 1.12
CA LYS A 27 6.61 -5.48 2.43
C LYS A 27 7.44 -4.32 2.97
N ASP A 28 8.32 -3.75 2.14
CA ASP A 28 9.15 -2.60 2.51
C ASP A 28 8.26 -1.39 2.90
N PHE A 29 7.12 -1.20 2.22
CA PHE A 29 6.12 -0.19 2.59
C PHE A 29 5.45 -0.50 3.94
N GLN A 30 4.95 -1.72 4.13
CA GLN A 30 4.28 -2.12 5.37
C GLN A 30 5.22 -2.03 6.58
N ASP A 31 6.46 -2.50 6.44
CA ASP A 31 7.47 -2.40 7.50
C ASP A 31 7.75 -0.94 7.87
N GLU A 32 7.75 -0.02 6.90
CA GLU A 32 7.90 1.41 7.18
C GLU A 32 6.69 1.96 7.94
N VAL A 33 5.46 1.64 7.53
CA VAL A 33 4.24 2.10 8.21
C VAL A 33 4.15 1.56 9.64
N TRP A 34 4.42 0.27 9.85
CA TRP A 34 4.27 -0.36 11.16
C TRP A 34 5.36 0.01 12.16
N ASN A 35 6.53 0.44 11.69
CA ASN A 35 7.67 0.79 12.56
C ASN A 35 7.94 2.30 12.63
N ASP A 36 7.26 3.15 11.86
CA ASP A 36 7.48 4.60 11.87
C ASP A 36 6.58 5.30 12.91
N ASP A 37 7.03 5.31 14.17
CA ASP A 37 6.43 6.10 15.26
C ASP A 37 6.57 7.63 15.07
N SER A 38 7.25 8.11 14.02
CA SER A 38 7.46 9.54 13.76
C SER A 38 6.33 10.20 12.98
N ILE A 39 5.34 9.44 12.52
CA ILE A 39 4.16 9.97 11.82
C ILE A 39 3.23 10.64 12.85
N GLN A 40 3.38 11.96 13.00
CA GLN A 40 2.56 12.76 13.93
C GLN A 40 1.20 13.18 13.37
N ASP A 41 1.03 13.12 12.05
CA ASP A 41 -0.23 13.43 11.40
C ASP A 41 -1.14 12.19 11.50
N GLU A 42 -2.17 12.29 12.35
CA GLU A 42 -3.11 11.20 12.62
C GLU A 42 -3.85 10.75 11.36
N VAL A 43 -4.20 11.69 10.46
CA VAL A 43 -4.93 11.39 9.22
C VAL A 43 -4.01 10.66 8.24
N LEU A 44 -2.77 11.12 8.10
CA LEU A 44 -1.77 10.44 7.29
C LEU A 44 -1.52 9.02 7.84
N ASN A 45 -1.32 8.89 9.16
CA ASN A 45 -1.08 7.60 9.80
C ASN A 45 -2.25 6.63 9.57
N GLU A 46 -3.49 7.11 9.68
CA GLU A 46 -4.69 6.32 9.39
C GLU A 46 -4.70 5.83 7.94
N ILE A 47 -4.49 6.72 6.96
CA ILE A 47 -4.49 6.36 5.53
C ILE A 47 -3.43 5.29 5.22
N LEU A 48 -2.23 5.45 5.78
CA LEU A 48 -1.11 4.53 5.54
C LEU A 48 -1.33 3.19 6.23
N SER A 49 -1.81 3.19 7.48
CA SER A 49 -2.11 1.98 8.25
C SER A 49 -3.26 1.19 7.62
N GLU A 50 -4.32 1.85 7.16
CA GLU A 50 -5.41 1.21 6.41
C GLU A 50 -4.87 0.54 5.13
N LEU A 51 -4.03 1.23 4.37
CA LEU A 51 -3.44 0.67 3.16
C LEU A 51 -2.53 -0.52 3.48
N ALA A 52 -1.69 -0.41 4.51
CA ALA A 52 -0.80 -1.49 4.93
C ALA A 52 -1.60 -2.74 5.33
N TYR A 53 -2.72 -2.56 6.02
CA TYR A 53 -3.65 -3.64 6.36
C TYR A 53 -4.33 -4.24 5.12
N ASP A 54 -4.81 -3.42 4.18
CA ASP A 54 -5.38 -3.91 2.92
C ASP A 54 -4.35 -4.74 2.13
N LEU A 55 -3.07 -4.36 2.17
CA LEU A 55 -1.99 -5.04 1.44
C LEU A 55 -1.62 -6.42 2.01
N ASP A 56 -1.98 -6.75 3.26
CA ASP A 56 -1.79 -8.09 3.83
C ASP A 56 -2.59 -9.17 3.10
N PHE A 57 -3.63 -8.76 2.35
CA PHE A 57 -4.46 -9.66 1.56
C PHE A 57 -4.04 -9.73 0.08
N TYR A 58 -2.97 -9.05 -0.32
CA TYR A 58 -2.42 -9.21 -1.66
C TYR A 58 -1.70 -10.54 -1.80
N GLU A 59 -2.12 -11.38 -2.75
CA GLU A 59 -1.50 -12.66 -3.03
C GLU A 59 -1.27 -12.82 -4.56
N PRO A 60 -0.01 -12.75 -5.04
CA PRO A 60 0.29 -12.91 -6.46
C PRO A 60 -0.01 -14.32 -6.98
N ASN A 61 0.07 -15.35 -6.13
CA ASN A 61 -0.18 -16.74 -6.50
C ASN A 61 -1.67 -17.02 -6.67
N LYS A 62 -2.07 -17.36 -7.90
CA LYS A 62 -3.48 -17.66 -8.24
C LYS A 62 -4.05 -18.89 -7.53
N GLU A 63 -3.22 -19.84 -7.12
CA GLU A 63 -3.67 -21.04 -6.41
C GLU A 63 -3.98 -20.72 -4.96
N TRP A 64 -3.09 -20.00 -4.28
CA TRP A 64 -3.28 -19.57 -2.88
C TRP A 64 -4.45 -18.59 -2.74
N ARG A 65 -4.66 -17.71 -3.74
CA ARG A 65 -5.85 -16.85 -3.81
C ARG A 65 -7.19 -17.60 -3.80
N LYS A 66 -7.22 -18.88 -4.18
CA LYS A 66 -8.47 -19.67 -4.16
C LYS A 66 -8.73 -20.31 -2.81
N GLU A 67 -7.74 -20.33 -1.92
CA GLU A 67 -7.86 -20.92 -0.59
C GLU A 67 -8.68 -20.03 0.35
N ASP A 68 -8.59 -18.70 0.19
CA ASP A 68 -9.36 -17.73 0.96
C ASP A 68 -9.92 -16.61 0.06
N GLN A 69 -11.20 -16.27 0.24
CA GLN A 69 -11.88 -15.20 -0.52
C GLN A 69 -11.41 -13.80 -0.16
N SER A 70 -10.70 -13.65 0.96
CA SER A 70 -10.13 -12.40 1.42
C SER A 70 -8.98 -11.96 0.53
N TYR A 71 -8.26 -12.91 -0.06
CA TYR A 71 -7.11 -12.62 -0.91
C TYR A 71 -7.50 -12.01 -2.25
N TYR A 72 -6.66 -11.11 -2.73
CA TYR A 72 -6.82 -10.48 -4.03
C TYR A 72 -5.51 -10.40 -4.80
N GLY A 73 -5.62 -10.24 -6.12
CA GLY A 73 -4.46 -10.09 -6.99
C GLY A 73 -4.40 -8.73 -7.64
N ASP A 74 -3.61 -8.64 -8.70
CA ASP A 74 -3.26 -7.41 -9.38
C ASP A 74 -4.47 -6.52 -9.76
N ASP A 75 -5.60 -7.12 -10.14
CA ASP A 75 -6.82 -6.40 -10.53
C ASP A 75 -7.31 -5.45 -9.42
N ARG A 76 -7.36 -5.94 -8.17
CA ARG A 76 -7.82 -5.16 -7.01
C ARG A 76 -6.69 -4.36 -6.37
N LEU A 77 -5.44 -4.82 -6.48
CA LEU A 77 -4.28 -4.09 -5.98
C LEU A 77 -4.22 -2.67 -6.57
N GLU A 78 -4.48 -2.56 -7.88
CA GLU A 78 -4.50 -1.27 -8.56
C GLU A 78 -5.53 -0.31 -7.95
N GLU A 79 -6.73 -0.79 -7.67
CA GLU A 79 -7.81 0.00 -7.07
C GLU A 79 -7.46 0.45 -5.65
N VAL A 80 -6.92 -0.47 -4.84
CA VAL A 80 -6.51 -0.22 -3.44
C VAL A 80 -5.44 0.87 -3.40
N ILE A 81 -4.40 0.76 -4.22
CA ILE A 81 -3.31 1.74 -4.26
C ILE A 81 -3.78 3.09 -4.81
N LYS A 82 -4.58 3.11 -5.89
CA LYS A 82 -5.11 4.36 -6.45
C LYS A 82 -6.00 5.10 -5.44
N LYS A 83 -6.81 4.36 -4.67
CA LYS A 83 -7.65 4.92 -3.62
C LYS A 83 -6.79 5.58 -2.53
N ALA A 84 -5.72 4.92 -2.09
CA ALA A 84 -4.82 5.50 -1.08
C ALA A 84 -4.07 6.74 -1.61
N ILE A 85 -3.54 6.70 -2.83
CA ILE A 85 -2.91 7.87 -3.47
C ILE A 85 -3.87 9.06 -3.50
N ARG A 86 -5.14 8.84 -3.85
CA ARG A 86 -6.15 9.89 -3.87
C ARG A 86 -6.37 10.49 -2.48
N LYS A 87 -6.50 9.66 -1.44
CA LYS A 87 -6.63 10.12 -0.05
C LYS A 87 -5.43 10.99 0.37
N LEU A 88 -4.21 10.57 0.03
CA LEU A 88 -2.98 11.32 0.32
C LEU A 88 -2.94 12.68 -0.40
N GLN A 89 -3.41 12.74 -1.65
CA GLN A 89 -3.50 13.99 -2.40
C GLN A 89 -4.56 14.94 -1.82
N GLU A 90 -5.71 14.41 -1.40
CA GLU A 90 -6.78 15.18 -0.77
C GLU A 90 -6.33 15.76 0.58
N GLN A 91 -5.54 15.02 1.37
CA GLN A 91 -4.94 15.49 2.62
C GLN A 91 -3.86 16.57 2.39
N SER A 92 -3.04 16.43 1.35
CA SER A 92 -1.99 17.42 1.02
C SER A 92 -2.51 18.76 0.49
N LEU A 93 -3.81 18.86 0.14
CA LEU A 93 -4.45 20.07 -0.37
C LEU A 93 -5.20 20.86 0.73
N GLN A 94 -5.22 20.35 1.96
CA GLN A 94 -5.80 21.02 3.14
C GLN A 94 -4.75 21.85 3.88
#